data_AF-A0A947UB75-F1
#
_entry.id   AF-A0A947UB75-F1
#
_cell.length_a   1.000
_cell.length_b   1.000
_cell.length_c   1.000
_cell.angle_alpha   90.00
_cell.angle_beta   90.00
_cell.angle_gamma   90.00
#
_symmetry.space_group_name_H-M   'P 1'
#
loop_
_entity.id
_entity.type
_entity.pdbx_description
1 polymer ?
#
loop_
_entity_poly.entity_id
_entity_poly.type
_entity_poly.pdbx_seq_one_letter_code
_entity_poly.pdbx_strand_id
1 'polypeptide(L)'
;MKYIILIILAAGGYYAYKSYAIENITVDSYQALLKKVETTEVTLQEVKTGSNMLAEFFCKDAEFQKSGGSSVSACMSKLSSYREMCESRIFNGAPATFTTKEQVTTIAKSYTTCTGSSS
;
A
#
# COMPACT_ATOMS: atom_id res chain seq x y z
N MET A 1 -22.85 -14.18 35.01
CA MET A 1 -23.29 -13.95 33.61
C MET A 1 -23.37 -12.47 33.19
N LYS A 2 -22.92 -11.50 34.02
CA LYS A 2 -23.03 -10.06 33.71
C LYS A 2 -21.89 -9.53 32.82
N TYR A 3 -20.76 -10.23 32.78
CA TYR A 3 -19.55 -9.80 32.05
C TYR A 3 -19.37 -10.44 30.66
N ILE A 4 -20.14 -11.49 30.34
CA ILE A 4 -20.05 -12.16 29.02
C ILE A 4 -20.50 -11.20 27.91
N ILE A 5 -21.54 -10.40 28.17
CA ILE A 5 -22.03 -9.39 27.22
C ILE A 5 -20.98 -8.30 26.98
N LEU A 6 -20.22 -7.90 28.00
CA LEU A 6 -19.14 -6.92 27.87
C LEU A 6 -17.96 -7.46 27.06
N ILE A 7 -17.62 -8.74 27.22
CA ILE A 7 -16.56 -9.38 26.44
C ILE A 7 -16.97 -9.52 24.97
N ILE A 8 -18.23 -9.87 24.69
CA ILE A 8 -18.77 -9.95 23.32
C ILE A 8 -18.84 -8.56 22.68
N LEU A 9 -19.21 -7.52 23.42
CA LEU A 9 -19.20 -6.14 22.92
C LEU A 9 -17.79 -5.60 22.68
N ALA A 10 -16.83 -5.91 23.55
CA ALA A 10 -15.44 -5.50 23.37
C ALA A 10 -14.77 -6.24 22.21
N ALA A 11 -14.97 -7.56 22.10
CA ALA A 11 -14.44 -8.37 21.01
C ALA A 11 -15.13 -8.05 19.67
N GLY A 12 -16.46 -7.94 19.69
CA GLY A 12 -17.27 -7.56 18.53
C GLY A 12 -16.97 -6.13 18.08
N GLY A 13 -16.83 -5.18 19.00
CA GLY A 13 -16.42 -3.81 18.72
C GLY A 13 -15.00 -3.72 18.16
N TYR A 14 -14.05 -4.50 18.70
CA TYR A 14 -12.68 -4.57 18.17
C TYR A 14 -12.64 -5.17 16.77
N TYR A 15 -13.38 -6.24 16.51
CA TYR A 15 -13.42 -6.91 15.20
C TYR A 15 -14.19 -6.10 14.15
N ALA A 16 -15.29 -5.47 14.55
CA ALA A 16 -16.04 -4.52 13.73
C ALA A 16 -15.19 -3.29 13.43
N TYR A 17 -14.47 -2.71 14.40
CA TYR A 17 -13.55 -1.59 14.16
C TYR A 17 -12.44 -1.98 13.19
N LYS A 18 -11.84 -3.17 13.33
CA LYS A 18 -10.85 -3.65 12.35
C LYS A 18 -11.45 -3.83 10.96
N SER A 19 -12.67 -4.35 10.85
CA SER A 19 -13.34 -4.56 9.55
C SER A 19 -13.78 -3.22 8.92
N TYR A 20 -14.31 -2.28 9.70
CA TYR A 20 -14.65 -0.93 9.25
C TYR A 20 -13.41 -0.07 8.94
N ALA A 21 -12.30 -0.26 9.65
CA ALA A 21 -11.03 0.39 9.34
C ALA A 21 -10.41 -0.11 8.02
N ILE A 22 -10.74 -1.33 7.59
CA ILE A 22 -10.39 -1.83 6.25
C ILE A 22 -11.23 -1.13 5.16
N GLU A 23 -12.44 -0.65 5.48
CA GLU A 23 -13.37 -0.05 4.51
C GLU A 23 -13.21 1.45 4.24
N ASN A 24 -12.37 2.18 4.99
CA ASN A 24 -12.10 3.60 4.72
C ASN A 24 -10.60 3.92 4.66
N ILE A 25 -9.86 3.12 3.90
CA ILE A 25 -8.50 3.47 3.49
C ILE A 25 -8.62 4.54 2.39
N THR A 26 -8.88 5.78 2.77
CA THR A 26 -8.94 6.94 1.86
C THR A 26 -7.52 7.37 1.48
N VAL A 27 -6.77 6.48 0.84
CA VAL A 27 -5.57 6.82 0.11
C VAL A 27 -5.98 6.95 -1.34
N ASP A 28 -6.46 8.13 -1.74
CA ASP A 28 -6.96 8.34 -3.10
C ASP A 28 -5.84 8.40 -4.15
N SER A 29 -4.60 8.60 -3.69
CA SER A 29 -3.39 8.56 -4.50
C SER A 29 -2.16 8.37 -3.64
N TYR A 30 -1.05 7.97 -4.26
CA TYR A 30 0.25 7.98 -3.58
C TYR A 30 0.64 9.37 -3.05
N GLN A 31 0.27 10.46 -3.74
CA GLN A 31 0.54 11.82 -3.26
C GLN A 31 -0.29 12.16 -2.01
N ALA A 32 -1.53 11.68 -1.91
CA ALA A 32 -2.35 11.82 -0.70
C ALA A 32 -1.73 11.06 0.48
N LEU A 33 -1.20 9.85 0.26
CA LEU A 33 -0.45 9.10 1.26
C LEU A 33 0.75 9.90 1.78
N LEU A 34 1.54 10.50 0.88
CA LEU A 34 2.70 11.30 1.26
C LEU A 34 2.33 12.56 2.05
N LYS A 35 1.21 13.21 1.72
CA LYS A 35 0.70 14.35 2.52
C LYS A 35 0.19 13.89 3.88
N LYS A 36 -0.43 12.71 3.95
CA LYS A 36 -0.94 12.17 5.21
C LYS A 36 0.20 11.91 6.20
N VAL A 37 1.28 11.24 5.76
CA VAL A 37 2.43 10.93 6.64
C VAL A 37 3.16 12.16 7.18
N GLU A 38 3.02 13.32 6.54
CA GLU A 38 3.57 14.59 7.04
C GLU A 38 2.82 15.14 8.27
N THR A 39 1.58 14.67 8.52
CA THR A 39 0.70 15.20 9.57
C THR A 39 0.25 14.14 10.58
N THR A 40 0.21 12.87 10.18
CA THR A 40 -0.22 11.75 11.01
C THR A 40 0.46 10.47 10.58
N GLU A 41 0.57 9.49 11.47
CA GLU A 41 1.08 8.18 11.09
C GLU A 41 0.17 7.49 10.08
N VAL A 42 0.77 6.69 9.20
CA VAL A 42 0.04 5.90 8.20
C VAL A 42 0.29 4.42 8.43
N THR A 43 -0.72 3.60 8.17
CA THR A 43 -0.67 2.15 8.38
C THR A 43 0.07 1.45 7.25
N LEU A 44 0.58 0.24 7.53
CA LEU A 44 1.15 -0.63 6.50
C LEU A 44 0.20 -0.88 5.33
N GLN A 45 -1.10 -1.02 5.60
CA GLN A 45 -2.09 -1.26 4.56
C GLN A 45 -2.26 -0.02 3.65
N GLU A 46 -2.24 1.19 4.21
CA GLU A 46 -2.24 2.43 3.43
C GLU A 46 -1.00 2.56 2.55
N VAL A 47 0.17 2.22 3.09
CA VAL A 47 1.43 2.21 2.35
C VAL A 47 1.43 1.18 1.23
N LYS A 48 0.88 -0.02 1.48
CA LYS A 48 0.70 -1.06 0.47
C LYS A 48 -0.22 -0.61 -0.66
N THR A 49 -1.36 0.00 -0.32
CA THR A 49 -2.30 0.56 -1.29
C THR A 49 -1.66 1.67 -2.12
N GLY A 50 -1.01 2.64 -1.47
CA GLY A 50 -0.33 3.74 -2.16
C GLY A 50 0.83 3.28 -3.04
N SER A 51 1.58 2.27 -2.61
CA SER A 51 2.67 1.68 -3.42
C SER A 51 2.15 0.98 -4.67
N ASN A 52 1.01 0.28 -4.58
CA ASN A 52 0.32 -0.27 -5.74
C ASN A 52 -0.18 0.81 -6.69
N MET A 53 -0.77 1.89 -6.18
CA MET A 53 -1.20 3.03 -7.00
C MET A 53 -0.02 3.68 -7.72
N LEU A 54 1.12 3.82 -7.04
CA LEU A 54 2.35 4.35 -7.65
C LEU A 54 2.87 3.42 -8.77
N ALA A 55 2.90 2.12 -8.52
CA ALA A 55 3.32 1.13 -9.51
C ALA A 55 2.42 1.17 -10.77
N GLU A 56 1.10 1.25 -10.57
CA GLU A 56 0.15 1.40 -11.67
C GLU A 56 0.31 2.73 -12.40
N PHE A 57 0.56 3.83 -11.68
CA PHE A 57 0.81 5.13 -12.27
C PHE A 57 2.01 5.07 -13.23
N PHE A 58 3.14 4.50 -12.79
CA PHE A 58 4.31 4.33 -13.66
C PHE A 58 4.02 3.43 -14.86
N CYS A 59 3.28 2.34 -14.69
CA CYS A 59 2.93 1.48 -15.81
C CYS A 59 1.99 2.13 -16.82
N LYS A 60 1.10 3.03 -16.38
CA LYS A 60 0.12 3.72 -17.25
C LYS A 60 0.73 4.90 -18.00
N ASP A 61 1.90 5.40 -17.58
CA ASP A 61 2.64 6.43 -18.31
C ASP A 61 3.38 5.84 -19.51
N ALA A 62 2.82 6.03 -20.70
CA ALA A 62 3.36 5.47 -21.94
C ALA A 62 4.74 6.02 -22.31
N GLU A 63 5.00 7.32 -22.07
CA GLU A 63 6.28 7.94 -22.39
C GLU A 63 7.36 7.47 -21.41
N PHE A 64 7.02 7.37 -20.12
CA PHE A 64 7.91 6.80 -19.12
C PHE A 64 8.26 5.34 -19.45
N GLN A 65 7.27 4.49 -19.72
CA GLN A 65 7.52 3.09 -20.09
C GLN A 65 8.36 2.97 -21.35
N LYS A 66 8.07 3.78 -22.38
CA LYS A 66 8.84 3.79 -23.63
C LYS A 66 10.30 4.19 -23.39
N SER A 67 10.54 5.23 -22.58
CA SER A 67 11.90 5.66 -22.21
C SER A 67 12.67 4.56 -21.45
N GLY A 68 11.97 3.76 -20.65
CA GLY A 68 12.49 2.59 -19.96
C GLY A 68 12.58 1.30 -20.79
N GLY A 69 12.31 1.34 -22.10
CA GLY A 69 12.37 0.18 -22.99
C GLY A 69 11.22 -0.83 -22.83
N SER A 70 10.09 -0.39 -22.29
CA SER A 70 8.90 -1.18 -22.01
C SER A 70 7.66 -0.61 -22.72
N SER A 71 6.52 -1.26 -22.55
CA SER A 71 5.20 -0.77 -22.96
C SER A 71 4.24 -0.81 -21.79
N VAL A 72 3.14 -0.05 -21.87
CA VAL A 72 2.08 -0.05 -20.85
C VAL A 72 1.57 -1.47 -20.58
N SER A 73 1.27 -2.24 -21.62
CA SER A 73 0.76 -3.61 -21.49
C SER A 73 1.80 -4.56 -20.88
N ALA A 74 3.07 -4.48 -21.30
CA ALA A 74 4.14 -5.28 -20.73
C ALA A 74 4.36 -4.96 -19.24
N CYS A 75 4.37 -3.68 -18.86
CA CYS A 75 4.51 -3.25 -17.47
C CYS A 75 3.35 -3.73 -16.62
N MET A 76 2.10 -3.53 -17.07
CA MET A 76 0.92 -3.98 -16.34
C MET A 76 0.89 -5.50 -16.16
N SER A 77 1.28 -6.26 -17.19
CA SER A 77 1.39 -7.72 -17.12
C SER A 77 2.44 -8.15 -16.08
N LYS A 78 3.60 -7.50 -16.08
CA LYS A 78 4.67 -7.73 -15.11
C LYS A 78 4.21 -7.37 -13.69
N LEU A 79 3.66 -6.18 -13.48
CA LEU A 79 3.10 -5.74 -12.20
C LEU A 79 2.10 -6.77 -11.66
N SER A 80 1.15 -7.23 -12.48
CA SER A 80 0.18 -8.25 -12.06
C SER A 80 0.84 -9.58 -11.68
N SER A 81 1.88 -10.01 -12.42
CA SER A 81 2.57 -11.28 -12.19
C SER A 81 3.45 -11.28 -10.95
N TYR A 82 4.04 -10.13 -10.61
CA TYR A 82 4.97 -9.99 -9.50
C TYR A 82 4.34 -9.38 -8.24
N ARG A 83 3.10 -8.87 -8.30
CA ARG A 83 2.41 -8.20 -7.18
C ARG A 83 2.50 -8.99 -5.88
N GLU A 84 1.94 -10.20 -5.84
CA GLU A 84 1.87 -10.99 -4.60
C GLU A 84 3.28 -11.32 -4.04
N MET A 85 4.21 -11.70 -4.93
CA MET A 85 5.59 -11.98 -4.55
C MET A 85 6.27 -10.75 -3.94
N CYS A 86 6.15 -9.59 -4.60
CA CYS A 86 6.76 -8.35 -4.15
C CYS A 86 6.09 -7.80 -2.88
N GLU A 87 4.77 -7.94 -2.76
CA GLU A 87 4.07 -7.58 -1.54
C GLU A 87 4.57 -8.41 -0.35
N SER A 88 4.70 -9.72 -0.53
CA SER A 88 5.25 -10.60 0.50
C SER A 88 6.72 -10.27 0.83
N ARG A 89 7.56 -10.02 -0.16
CA ARG A 89 8.98 -9.71 0.07
C ARG A 89 9.21 -8.35 0.73
N ILE A 90 8.42 -7.34 0.37
CA ILE A 90 8.64 -5.97 0.80
C ILE A 90 7.88 -5.62 2.08
N PHE A 91 6.64 -6.09 2.24
CA PHE A 91 5.76 -5.65 3.34
C PHE A 91 5.72 -6.61 4.54
N ASN A 92 6.11 -7.88 4.38
CA ASN A 92 5.91 -8.89 5.45
C ASN A 92 6.82 -8.67 6.68
N GLY A 93 7.94 -7.94 6.53
CA GLY A 93 8.82 -7.52 7.62
C GLY A 93 8.74 -6.03 7.95
N ALA A 94 7.80 -5.31 7.35
CA ALA A 94 7.69 -3.86 7.50
C ALA A 94 6.99 -3.49 8.82
N PRO A 95 7.25 -2.28 9.37
CA PRO A 95 6.56 -1.82 10.56
C PRO A 95 5.05 -1.70 10.31
N ALA A 96 4.25 -1.84 11.38
CA ALA A 96 2.80 -1.72 11.30
C ALA A 96 2.34 -0.29 10.94
N THR A 97 3.13 0.72 11.32
CA THR A 97 2.89 2.14 11.02
C THR A 97 4.17 2.84 10.55
N PHE A 98 3.99 3.94 9.84
CA PHE A 98 5.03 4.77 9.24
C PHE A 98 4.80 6.21 9.65
N THR A 99 5.87 6.88 10.08
CA THR A 99 5.79 8.24 10.64
C THR A 99 6.54 9.27 9.81
N THR A 100 7.33 8.84 8.82
CA THR A 100 8.07 9.75 7.96
C THR A 100 7.86 9.45 6.48
N LYS A 101 7.96 10.52 5.68
CA LYS A 101 7.92 10.46 4.23
C LYS A 101 9.02 9.58 3.66
N GLU A 102 10.20 9.60 4.27
CA GLU A 102 11.35 8.79 3.87
C GLU A 102 11.07 7.29 4.02
N GLN A 103 10.40 6.87 5.10
CA GLN A 103 10.03 5.46 5.27
C GLN A 103 9.04 5.01 4.19
N VAL A 104 8.00 5.82 3.96
CA VAL A 104 6.97 5.53 2.94
C VAL A 104 7.57 5.50 1.52
N THR A 105 8.42 6.46 1.19
CA THR A 105 9.05 6.54 -0.14
C THR A 105 10.06 5.43 -0.37
N THR A 106 10.83 5.06 0.65
CA THR A 106 11.82 3.97 0.56
C THR A 106 11.14 2.64 0.28
N ILE A 107 10.07 2.32 1.00
CA ILE A 107 9.36 1.06 0.83
C ILE A 107 8.55 1.03 -0.48
N ALA A 108 7.93 2.14 -0.86
CA ALA A 108 7.22 2.26 -2.13
C ALA A 108 8.18 2.10 -3.32
N LYS A 109 9.37 2.73 -3.27
CA LYS A 109 10.42 2.56 -4.29
C LYS A 109 10.87 1.10 -4.38
N SER A 110 11.09 0.45 -3.25
CA SER A 110 11.48 -0.96 -3.22
C SER A 110 10.41 -1.85 -3.87
N TYR A 111 9.14 -1.54 -3.63
CA TYR A 111 8.01 -2.22 -4.26
C TYR A 111 7.95 -1.99 -5.77
N THR A 112 8.00 -0.74 -6.24
CA THR A 112 7.91 -0.42 -7.68
C THR A 112 9.09 -0.96 -8.49
N THR A 113 10.28 -1.03 -7.89
CA THR A 113 11.44 -1.70 -8.48
C THR A 113 11.25 -3.22 -8.52
N CYS A 114 10.75 -3.83 -7.44
CA CYS A 114 10.49 -5.27 -7.39
C CYS A 114 9.48 -5.70 -8.47
N THR A 115 8.39 -4.96 -8.64
CA THR A 115 7.36 -5.25 -9.67
C THR A 115 7.82 -4.89 -11.08
N GLY A 116 8.98 -4.24 -11.22
CA GLY A 116 9.48 -3.74 -12.50
C GLY A 116 8.61 -2.64 -13.09
N SER A 117 7.89 -1.90 -12.25
CA SER A 117 7.07 -0.75 -12.65
C SER A 117 7.90 0.52 -12.80
N SER A 118 9.01 0.60 -12.06
CA SER A 118 10.03 1.66 -12.20
C SER A 118 11.40 1.03 -12.43
N SER A 119 12.11 1.51 -13.46
CA SER A 119 13.47 1.10 -13.83
C SER A 119 14.49 2.16 -13.42
#